data_AF-A0A5E4KHL1-F1
#
_entry.id   AF-A0A5E4KHL1-F1
#
_cell.length_a   1.000
_cell.length_b   1.000
_cell.length_c   1.000
_cell.angle_alpha   90.00
_cell.angle_beta   90.00
_cell.angle_gamma   90.00
#
_symmetry.space_group_name_H-M   'P 1'
#
loop_
_entity.id
_entity.type
_entity.pdbx_description
1 polymer ?
#
loop_
_entity_poly.entity_id
_entity_poly.type
_entity_poly.pdbx_seq_one_letter_code
_entity_poly.pdbx_strand_id
1 'polypeptide(L)'
;MSNKFILLIILLITPVLIYGYIFNQGKGENTAASTDLIPTANLPDSFTYLGSHETPVNIGGSSINATEGVYRNNGNDLYINVIENNNPQALLAQYKEQIQNEFKSKYNPFTPISLNGHDATQITYFDIVKGQQKPDYTVVWTTGKAMISVASPTADLQIVITLAKATGL
;
A
#
# COMPACT_ATOMS: atom_id res chain seq x y z
N MET A 1 -35.75 5.12 -74.05
CA MET A 1 -36.47 3.90 -73.64
C MET A 1 -36.11 3.60 -72.19
N SER A 2 -37.13 3.24 -71.41
CA SER A 2 -37.18 3.18 -69.94
C SER A 2 -36.11 2.28 -69.30
N ASN A 3 -35.39 2.83 -68.31
CA ASN A 3 -34.61 2.06 -67.34
C ASN A 3 -35.41 1.88 -66.05
N LYS A 4 -35.40 0.64 -65.58
CA LYS A 4 -36.30 0.07 -64.58
C LYS A 4 -36.00 0.55 -63.15
N PHE A 5 -37.08 0.73 -62.40
CA PHE A 5 -37.16 0.95 -60.95
C PHE A 5 -36.58 -0.22 -60.13
N ILE A 6 -36.15 0.10 -58.90
CA ILE A 6 -36.42 -0.57 -57.58
C ILE A 6 -35.23 -0.20 -56.66
N LEU A 7 -35.31 0.87 -55.85
CA LEU A 7 -35.92 1.00 -54.52
C LEU A 7 -35.26 0.10 -53.44
N LEU A 8 -34.36 0.68 -52.63
CA LEU A 8 -33.99 0.15 -51.33
C LEU A 8 -33.99 1.31 -50.33
N ILE A 9 -34.93 1.24 -49.39
CA ILE A 9 -35.28 2.27 -48.43
C ILE A 9 -34.22 2.26 -47.32
N ILE A 10 -33.45 3.33 -47.23
CA ILE A 10 -32.50 3.57 -46.13
C ILE A 10 -33.26 4.26 -45.01
N LEU A 11 -33.46 3.56 -43.89
CA LEU A 11 -33.98 4.17 -42.66
C LEU A 11 -32.82 4.87 -41.93
N LEU A 12 -32.78 6.20 -42.05
CA LEU A 12 -31.94 7.10 -41.29
C LEU A 12 -32.41 7.17 -39.83
N ILE A 13 -31.54 6.78 -38.90
CA ILE A 13 -31.64 7.21 -37.50
C ILE A 13 -30.41 8.06 -37.20
N THR A 14 -30.62 9.37 -37.07
CA THR A 14 -29.73 10.29 -36.36
C THR A 14 -30.59 11.05 -35.35
N PRO A 15 -30.10 11.31 -34.13
CA PRO A 15 -29.49 12.63 -33.90
C PRO A 15 -28.17 12.60 -33.11
N VAL A 16 -27.15 13.34 -33.60
CA VAL A 16 -26.63 14.63 -33.06
C VAL A 16 -25.78 14.44 -31.80
N LEU A 17 -24.44 14.27 -31.91
CA LEU A 17 -23.37 15.29 -31.77
C LEU A 17 -23.52 16.15 -30.50
N ILE A 18 -22.50 16.28 -29.65
CA ILE A 18 -21.43 17.28 -29.81
C ILE A 18 -20.23 16.98 -28.88
N TYR A 19 -19.04 17.03 -29.48
CA TYR A 19 -17.72 17.53 -29.05
C TYR A 19 -17.22 17.39 -27.60
N GLY A 20 -15.95 16.96 -27.50
CA GLY A 20 -15.12 17.22 -26.33
C GLY A 20 -13.68 16.70 -26.40
N TYR A 21 -12.85 17.35 -27.22
CA TYR A 21 -11.38 17.51 -27.07
C TYR A 21 -10.46 16.27 -27.20
N ILE A 22 -9.75 16.20 -28.33
CA ILE A 22 -8.45 15.54 -28.44
C ILE A 22 -7.41 16.49 -27.85
N PHE A 23 -6.78 16.12 -26.74
CA PHE A 23 -5.49 16.66 -26.33
C PHE A 23 -4.49 15.51 -26.23
N ASN A 24 -3.52 15.53 -27.14
CA ASN A 24 -2.30 14.76 -27.04
C ASN A 24 -1.33 15.58 -26.19
N GLN A 25 -0.98 15.11 -24.99
CA GLN A 25 0.27 15.35 -24.26
C GLN A 25 0.15 14.73 -22.87
N GLY A 26 1.10 13.85 -22.55
CA GLY A 26 1.21 13.19 -21.25
C GLY A 26 1.15 11.69 -21.40
N LYS A 27 2.32 11.08 -21.59
CA LYS A 27 2.61 9.70 -21.19
C LYS A 27 2.25 9.61 -19.71
N GLY A 28 1.00 9.31 -19.39
CA GLY A 28 0.61 8.85 -18.07
C GLY A 28 1.19 7.45 -17.96
N GLU A 29 2.35 7.35 -17.29
CA GLU A 29 2.85 6.08 -16.83
C GLU A 29 1.69 5.36 -16.13
N ASN A 30 1.43 4.16 -16.62
CA ASN A 30 0.43 3.27 -16.09
C ASN A 30 0.92 2.89 -14.68
N THR A 31 0.51 3.62 -13.64
CA THR A 31 0.84 3.34 -12.24
C THR A 31 0.05 2.12 -11.75
N ALA A 32 0.27 0.98 -12.40
CA ALA A 32 -0.11 -0.33 -11.91
C ALA A 32 1.15 -0.94 -11.27
N ALA A 33 1.51 -0.46 -10.08
CA ALA A 33 2.73 -0.88 -9.39
C ALA A 33 2.56 -1.09 -7.86
N SER A 34 1.42 -0.70 -7.29
CA SER A 34 1.10 -0.83 -5.85
C SER A 34 0.43 -2.17 -5.50
N THR A 35 -0.40 -2.73 -6.39
CA THR A 35 -1.17 -3.97 -6.12
C THR A 35 -0.32 -5.20 -5.86
N ASP A 36 0.89 -5.27 -6.42
CA ASP A 36 1.75 -6.45 -6.27
C ASP A 36 2.34 -6.59 -4.85
N LEU A 37 2.39 -5.49 -4.10
CA LEU A 37 2.96 -5.43 -2.75
C LEU A 37 1.90 -5.55 -1.66
N ILE A 38 0.62 -5.53 -2.04
CA ILE A 38 -0.54 -5.74 -1.15
C ILE A 38 -1.15 -7.10 -1.53
N PRO A 39 -0.77 -8.20 -0.86
CA PRO A 39 -1.29 -9.51 -1.20
C PRO A 39 -2.80 -9.58 -0.94
N THR A 40 -3.58 -9.91 -1.97
CA THR A 40 -5.04 -10.05 -1.88
C THR A 40 -5.52 -11.49 -1.99
N ALA A 41 -4.62 -12.41 -2.36
CA ALA A 41 -4.89 -13.83 -2.53
C ALA A 41 -3.74 -14.67 -1.95
N ASN A 42 -3.99 -15.97 -1.74
CA ASN A 42 -3.02 -16.92 -1.16
C ASN A 42 -2.44 -16.45 0.19
N LEU A 43 -3.27 -15.77 0.98
CA LEU A 43 -2.87 -15.32 2.31
C LEU A 43 -2.63 -16.52 3.23
N PRO A 44 -1.74 -16.38 4.22
CA PRO A 44 -1.60 -17.39 5.27
C PRO A 44 -2.93 -17.67 5.97
N ASP A 45 -3.05 -18.85 6.55
CA ASP A 45 -4.27 -19.26 7.25
C ASP A 45 -4.72 -18.22 8.29
N SER A 46 -6.04 -18.08 8.43
CA SER A 46 -6.70 -17.14 9.34
C SER A 46 -6.56 -15.65 9.00
N PHE A 47 -5.84 -15.27 7.94
CA PHE A 47 -5.86 -13.90 7.42
C PHE A 47 -7.04 -13.67 6.47
N THR A 48 -7.69 -12.53 6.63
CA THR A 48 -8.72 -12.04 5.71
C THR A 48 -8.33 -10.65 5.23
N TYR A 49 -8.24 -10.46 3.92
CA TYR A 49 -8.12 -9.14 3.31
C TYR A 49 -9.47 -8.43 3.36
N LEU A 50 -9.48 -7.20 3.88
CA LEU A 50 -10.70 -6.40 4.06
C LEU A 50 -10.84 -5.31 2.99
N GLY A 51 -9.76 -4.94 2.32
CA GLY A 51 -9.75 -3.92 1.28
C GLY A 51 -8.48 -3.08 1.32
N SER A 52 -8.39 -2.14 0.37
CA SER A 52 -7.29 -1.17 0.30
C SER A 52 -7.83 0.21 0.02
N HIS A 53 -7.12 1.22 0.49
CA HIS A 53 -7.38 2.61 0.16
C HIS A 53 -6.08 3.43 0.22
N GLU A 54 -6.11 4.62 -0.35
CA GLU A 54 -5.04 5.59 -0.17
C GLU A 54 -5.16 6.24 1.22
N THR A 55 -4.04 6.48 1.88
CA THR A 55 -3.99 7.14 3.19
C THR A 55 -2.72 7.99 3.33
N PRO A 56 -2.79 9.18 3.97
CA PRO A 56 -1.60 9.96 4.26
C PRO A 56 -0.83 9.37 5.45
N VAL A 57 0.49 9.18 5.28
CA VAL A 57 1.42 8.79 6.33
C VAL A 57 2.42 9.92 6.57
N ASN A 58 2.60 10.32 7.84
CA ASN A 58 3.52 11.38 8.21
C ASN A 58 4.93 10.83 8.44
N ILE A 59 5.88 11.23 7.60
CA ILE A 59 7.29 10.85 7.69
C ILE A 59 8.15 12.10 7.53
N GLY A 60 9.04 12.35 8.49
CA GLY A 60 9.97 13.49 8.44
C GLY A 60 9.25 14.84 8.40
N GLY A 61 8.08 14.95 9.01
CA GLY A 61 7.25 16.17 9.00
C GLY A 61 6.51 16.42 7.68
N SER A 62 6.56 15.49 6.73
CA SER A 62 5.81 15.54 5.46
C SER A 62 4.69 14.51 5.46
N SER A 63 3.53 14.89 4.94
CA SER A 63 2.44 13.96 4.64
C SER A 63 2.67 13.33 3.28
N ILE A 64 2.88 12.01 3.26
CA ILE A 64 3.19 11.23 2.06
C ILE A 64 2.04 10.27 1.81
N ASN A 65 1.57 10.19 0.57
CA ASN A 65 0.50 9.29 0.20
C ASN A 65 0.99 7.83 0.18
N ALA A 66 0.25 6.93 0.83
CA ALA A 66 0.50 5.50 0.86
C ALA A 66 -0.74 4.75 0.37
N THR A 67 -0.54 3.63 -0.32
CA THR A 67 -1.61 2.63 -0.43
C THR A 67 -1.58 1.74 0.81
N GLU A 68 -2.70 1.70 1.54
CA GLU A 68 -2.87 0.86 2.73
C GLU A 68 -3.74 -0.36 2.39
N GLY A 69 -3.22 -1.55 2.66
CA GLY A 69 -3.98 -2.79 2.68
C GLY A 69 -4.42 -3.12 4.11
N VAL A 70 -5.71 -3.42 4.28
CA VAL A 70 -6.31 -3.71 5.59
C VAL A 70 -6.60 -5.20 5.70
N TYR A 71 -6.18 -5.81 6.81
CA TYR A 71 -6.28 -7.24 7.07
C TYR A 71 -6.83 -7.51 8.46
N ARG A 72 -7.44 -8.68 8.63
CA ARG A 72 -7.83 -9.20 9.93
C ARG A 72 -7.28 -10.60 10.15
N ASN A 73 -6.77 -10.85 11.35
CA ASN A 73 -6.35 -12.17 11.82
C ASN A 73 -6.83 -12.41 13.26
N ASN A 74 -7.75 -13.35 13.46
CA ASN A 74 -8.26 -13.74 14.79
C ASN A 74 -8.71 -12.54 15.65
N GLY A 75 -9.34 -11.53 15.04
CA GLY A 75 -9.82 -10.33 15.71
C GLY A 75 -8.79 -9.20 15.85
N ASN A 76 -7.53 -9.42 15.44
CA ASN A 76 -6.54 -8.36 15.31
C ASN A 76 -6.62 -7.71 13.94
N ASP A 77 -6.53 -6.39 13.90
CA ASP A 77 -6.42 -5.63 12.66
C ASP A 77 -4.94 -5.40 12.34
N LEU A 78 -4.59 -5.58 11.07
CA LEU A 78 -3.23 -5.39 10.57
C LEU A 78 -3.27 -4.56 9.29
N TYR A 79 -2.18 -3.82 9.09
CA TYR A 79 -2.07 -2.86 8.01
C TYR A 79 -0.76 -3.08 7.27
N ILE A 80 -0.82 -3.11 5.94
CA ILE A 80 0.34 -3.03 5.07
C ILE A 80 0.31 -1.65 4.42
N ASN A 81 1.29 -0.80 4.70
CA ASN A 81 1.45 0.48 4.04
C ASN A 81 2.56 0.39 3.00
N VAL A 82 2.23 0.75 1.76
CA VAL A 82 3.16 0.81 0.63
C VAL A 82 3.31 2.26 0.20
N ILE A 83 4.52 2.79 0.32
CA ILE A 83 4.85 4.17 -0.08
C ILE A 83 5.85 4.11 -1.22
N GLU A 84 5.37 4.37 -2.44
CA GLU A 84 6.22 4.49 -3.62
C GLU A 84 7.14 5.72 -3.50
N ASN A 85 8.42 5.53 -3.78
CA ASN A 85 9.43 6.59 -3.65
C ASN A 85 10.64 6.31 -4.54
N ASN A 86 11.22 7.35 -5.12
CA ASN A 86 12.44 7.24 -5.93
C ASN A 86 13.70 6.94 -5.11
N ASN A 87 13.65 7.16 -3.79
CA ASN A 87 14.71 6.80 -2.85
C ASN A 87 14.11 6.23 -1.54
N PRO A 88 13.58 5.00 -1.57
CA PRO A 88 12.96 4.37 -0.41
C PRO A 88 13.90 4.25 0.78
N GLN A 89 15.21 4.09 0.54
CA GLN A 89 16.21 3.98 1.60
C GLN A 89 16.35 5.27 2.41
N ALA A 90 16.35 6.42 1.74
CA ALA A 90 16.34 7.71 2.42
C ALA A 90 15.02 7.92 3.20
N LEU A 91 13.89 7.50 2.63
CA LEU A 91 12.60 7.58 3.32
C LEU A 91 12.56 6.70 4.58
N LEU A 92 13.08 5.47 4.50
CA LEU A 92 13.22 4.59 5.66
C LEU A 92 14.12 5.20 6.74
N ALA A 93 15.22 5.85 6.35
CA ALA A 93 16.08 6.55 7.30
C ALA A 93 15.33 7.67 8.03
N GLN A 94 14.56 8.49 7.32
CA GLN A 94 13.72 9.54 7.91
C GLN A 94 12.64 8.98 8.84
N TYR A 95 12.01 7.87 8.44
CA TYR A 95 11.02 7.17 9.25
C TYR A 95 11.62 6.67 10.57
N LYS A 96 12.79 6.04 10.51
CA LYS A 96 13.51 5.57 11.71
C LYS A 96 13.98 6.74 12.59
N GLU A 97 14.45 7.83 11.99
CA GLU A 97 14.85 9.03 12.73
C GLU A 97 13.66 9.65 13.48
N GLN A 98 12.50 9.77 12.84
CA GLN A 98 11.28 10.26 13.47
C GLN A 98 10.91 9.42 14.70
N ILE A 99 10.89 8.10 14.55
CA ILE A 99 10.60 7.18 15.66
C ILE A 99 11.64 7.31 16.78
N GLN A 100 12.93 7.40 16.44
CA GLN A 100 13.99 7.57 17.44
C GLN A 100 13.81 8.86 18.26
N ASN A 101 13.34 9.93 17.61
CA ASN A 101 13.09 11.22 18.23
C ASN A 101 11.90 11.17 19.22
N GLU A 102 10.88 10.36 18.95
CA GLU A 102 9.76 10.14 19.88
C GLU A 102 10.24 9.56 21.22
N PHE A 103 11.26 8.71 21.20
CA PHE A 103 11.89 8.14 22.40
C PHE A 103 12.99 9.00 23.03
N LYS A 104 13.22 10.22 22.52
CA LYS A 104 14.28 11.15 22.98
C LYS A 104 15.64 10.46 23.14
N SER A 105 15.94 9.52 22.26
CA SER A 105 17.18 8.72 22.25
C SER A 105 17.48 7.89 23.50
N LYS A 106 16.50 7.65 24.38
CA LYS A 106 16.69 6.83 25.60
C LYS A 106 16.52 5.34 25.35
N TYR A 107 15.86 4.99 24.25
CA TYR A 107 15.51 3.63 23.87
C TYR A 107 15.81 3.47 22.37
N ASN A 108 16.32 2.30 21.99
CA ASN A 108 16.47 1.90 20.60
C ASN A 108 15.37 0.88 20.27
N PRO A 109 14.31 1.26 19.52
CA PRO A 109 13.22 0.36 19.19
C PRO A 109 13.56 -0.58 18.02
N PHE A 110 14.73 -0.42 17.38
CA PHE A 110 15.07 -1.08 16.13
C PHE A 110 15.83 -2.40 16.34
N THR A 111 15.27 -3.49 15.80
CA THR A 111 15.93 -4.79 15.72
C THR A 111 16.08 -5.20 14.26
N PRO A 112 17.30 -5.38 13.74
CA PRO A 112 17.50 -5.93 12.40
C PRO A 112 16.95 -7.36 12.32
N ILE A 113 16.20 -7.65 11.25
CA ILE A 113 15.68 -8.99 10.96
C ILE A 113 15.86 -9.29 9.47
N SER A 114 15.71 -10.56 9.09
CA SER A 114 15.58 -10.95 7.69
C SER A 114 14.15 -11.39 7.40
N LEU A 115 13.59 -10.85 6.34
CA LEU A 115 12.28 -11.21 5.81
C LEU A 115 12.51 -11.78 4.42
N ASN A 116 12.10 -13.03 4.17
CA ASN A 116 12.24 -13.68 2.85
C ASN A 116 13.64 -13.58 2.19
N GLY A 117 14.71 -13.46 2.98
CA GLY A 117 16.09 -13.35 2.48
C GLY A 117 16.57 -11.93 2.19
N HIS A 118 15.76 -10.90 2.43
CA HIS A 118 16.18 -9.50 2.39
C HIS A 118 16.24 -8.87 3.79
N ASP A 119 16.93 -7.73 3.90
CA ASP A 119 17.08 -6.99 5.14
C ASP A 119 15.80 -6.22 5.49
N ALA A 120 15.35 -6.36 6.72
CA ALA A 120 14.22 -5.63 7.27
C ALA A 120 14.53 -5.14 8.69
N THR A 121 13.72 -4.21 9.20
CA THR A 121 13.81 -3.71 10.57
C THR A 121 12.50 -4.01 11.27
N GLN A 122 12.56 -4.75 12.38
CA GLN A 122 11.48 -4.78 13.37
C GLN A 122 11.59 -3.52 14.23
N ILE A 123 10.45 -2.88 14.47
CA ILE A 123 10.26 -1.76 15.37
C ILE A 123 9.29 -2.23 16.45
N THR A 124 9.71 -2.11 17.72
CA THR A 124 8.84 -2.36 18.87
C THR A 124 8.59 -1.04 19.58
N TYR A 125 7.33 -0.62 19.65
CA TYR A 125 6.87 0.49 20.49
C TYR A 125 5.91 -0.04 21.54
N PHE A 126 5.53 0.83 22.48
CA PHE A 126 4.67 0.42 23.58
C PHE A 126 3.57 1.43 23.82
N ASP A 127 2.33 0.95 23.78
CA ASP A 127 1.15 1.75 24.06
C ASP A 127 0.49 1.31 25.39
N ILE A 128 -0.22 2.25 26.01
CA ILE A 128 -0.97 1.98 27.24
C ILE A 128 -2.41 1.61 26.85
N VAL A 129 -2.72 0.32 26.94
CA VAL A 129 -4.06 -0.22 26.67
C VAL A 129 -4.68 -0.65 28.00
N LYS A 130 -5.78 0.00 28.40
CA LYS A 130 -6.50 -0.28 29.66
C LYS A 130 -5.58 -0.25 30.91
N GLY A 131 -4.62 0.69 30.93
CA GLY A 131 -3.67 0.87 32.03
C GLY A 131 -2.51 -0.12 32.06
N GLN A 132 -2.39 -1.00 31.05
CA GLN A 132 -1.25 -1.90 30.89
C GLN A 132 -0.42 -1.48 29.68
N GLN A 133 0.89 -1.52 29.83
CA GLN A 133 1.81 -1.34 28.71
C GLN A 133 1.76 -2.58 27.82
N LYS A 134 1.49 -2.40 26.54
CA LYS A 134 1.47 -3.46 25.54
C LYS A 134 2.43 -3.13 24.40
N PRO A 135 3.16 -4.13 23.88
CA PRO A 135 4.02 -3.93 22.73
C PRO A 135 3.18 -3.89 21.46
N ASP A 136 3.53 -2.96 20.60
CA ASP A 136 3.05 -2.85 19.25
C ASP A 136 4.23 -3.09 18.31
N TYR A 137 3.97 -3.85 17.24
CA TYR A 137 5.01 -4.33 16.36
C TYR A 137 4.80 -3.81 14.94
N THR A 138 5.87 -3.25 14.38
CA THR A 138 5.97 -2.90 12.97
C THR A 138 7.19 -3.58 12.37
N VAL A 139 7.04 -4.16 11.18
CA VAL A 139 8.15 -4.61 10.34
C VAL A 139 8.22 -3.69 9.15
N VAL A 140 9.38 -3.08 8.91
CA VAL A 140 9.59 -2.13 7.82
C VAL A 140 10.82 -2.50 6.99
N TRP A 141 10.71 -2.36 5.68
CA TRP A 141 11.81 -2.58 4.74
C TRP A 141 11.62 -1.73 3.48
N THR A 142 12.59 -1.81 2.58
CA THR A 142 12.59 -1.11 1.31
C THR A 142 12.74 -2.09 0.16
N THR A 143 12.17 -1.71 -0.97
CA THR A 143 12.45 -2.30 -2.28
C THR A 143 13.17 -1.28 -3.15
N GLY A 144 13.42 -1.62 -4.42
CA GLY A 144 13.94 -0.64 -5.38
C GLY A 144 13.01 0.55 -5.65
N LYS A 145 11.71 0.45 -5.33
CA LYS A 145 10.70 1.47 -5.69
C LYS A 145 9.78 1.93 -4.55
N ALA A 146 9.79 1.26 -3.40
CA ALA A 146 8.86 1.55 -2.31
C ALA A 146 9.45 1.27 -0.94
N MET A 147 8.98 2.00 0.08
CA MET A 147 9.07 1.62 1.48
C MET A 147 7.80 0.87 1.86
N ILE A 148 7.94 -0.24 2.58
CA ILE A 148 6.82 -1.07 3.00
C ILE A 148 6.87 -1.20 4.51
N SER A 149 5.73 -1.00 5.18
CA SER A 149 5.58 -1.32 6.60
C SER A 149 4.38 -2.22 6.82
N VAL A 150 4.53 -3.19 7.74
CA VAL A 150 3.46 -4.06 8.20
C VAL A 150 3.35 -3.89 9.70
N ALA A 151 2.18 -3.47 10.16
CA ALA A 151 1.96 -3.10 11.55
C ALA A 151 0.67 -3.71 12.09
N SER A 152 0.67 -3.95 13.40
CA SER A 152 -0.57 -4.19 14.14
C SER A 152 -0.46 -3.61 15.56
N PRO A 153 -1.49 -2.89 16.02
CA PRO A 153 -1.53 -2.34 17.37
C PRO A 153 -1.85 -3.37 18.45
N THR A 154 -2.28 -4.59 18.07
CA THR A 154 -2.74 -5.58 19.05
C THR A 154 -2.26 -7.00 18.80
N ALA A 155 -1.74 -7.29 17.60
CA ALA A 155 -1.29 -8.63 17.25
C ALA A 155 0.11 -8.93 17.82
N ASP A 156 0.35 -10.21 18.08
CA ASP A 156 1.69 -10.70 18.38
C ASP A 156 2.63 -10.54 17.18
N LEU A 157 3.92 -10.34 17.46
CA LEU A 157 4.97 -10.16 16.46
C LEU A 157 4.94 -11.23 15.36
N GLN A 158 4.66 -12.49 15.70
CA GLN A 158 4.64 -13.57 14.70
C GLN A 158 3.52 -13.41 13.67
N ILE A 159 2.39 -12.82 14.05
CA ILE A 159 1.29 -12.53 13.13
C ILE A 159 1.72 -11.42 12.17
N VAL A 160 2.36 -10.37 12.69
CA VAL A 160 2.92 -9.27 11.88
C VAL A 160 3.97 -9.81 10.88
N ILE A 161 4.91 -10.63 11.33
CA ILE A 161 5.92 -11.25 10.47
C ILE A 161 5.29 -12.18 9.43
N THR A 162 4.26 -12.94 9.80
CA THR A 162 3.57 -13.86 8.88
C THR A 162 2.91 -13.10 7.74
N LEU A 163 2.24 -11.98 8.04
CA LEU A 163 1.68 -11.11 7.01
C LEU A 163 2.76 -10.42 6.18
N ALA A 164 3.84 -9.96 6.81
CA ALA A 164 4.96 -9.36 6.09
C ALA A 164 5.59 -10.32 5.07
N LYS A 165 5.76 -11.61 5.43
CA LYS A 165 6.26 -12.64 4.50
C LYS A 165 5.33 -12.86 3.32
N ALA A 166 4.02 -12.69 3.51
CA ALA A 166 3.02 -12.86 2.45
C ALA A 166 3.13 -11.82 1.32
N THR A 167 3.91 -10.75 1.52
CA THR A 167 4.20 -9.78 0.44
C THR A 167 5.07 -10.37 -0.68
N GLY A 168 5.73 -11.51 -0.46
CA GLY A 168 6.39 -12.30 -1.52
C GLY A 168 7.69 -11.71 -2.08
N LEU A 169 8.21 -10.64 -1.49
CA LEU A 169 9.52 -10.04 -1.78
C LEU A 169 10.65 -10.77 -1.06
#